data_AF-A0A0R3LGW2-F1
#
_entry.id   AF-A0A0R3LGW2-F1
#
_cell.length_a   1.000
_cell.length_b   1.000
_cell.length_c   1.000
_cell.angle_alpha   90.00
_cell.angle_beta   90.00
_cell.angle_gamma   90.00
#
_symmetry.space_group_name_H-M   'P 1'
#
loop_
_entity.id
_entity.type
_entity.pdbx_description
1 polymer ?
#
loop_
_entity_poly.entity_id
_entity_poly.type
_entity_poly.pdbx_seq_one_letter_code
_entity_poly.pdbx_strand_id
1 'polypeptide(L)'
;MDRPTRFRTVAATAPREFTVIPAMLDDLNRTISVLEYDIATEEEQTGIRDAADPKYSMLARNLGARRENLKATAASLTLRLALMHANSRRIAA
;
A
#
# COMPACT_ATOMS: atom_id res chain seq x y z
N MET A 1 -5.80 29.01 -33.31
CA MET A 1 -6.28 28.40 -32.06
C MET A 1 -6.33 26.90 -32.27
N ASP A 2 -5.31 26.18 -31.81
CA ASP A 2 -5.27 24.72 -31.88
C ASP A 2 -5.01 24.19 -30.47
N ARG A 3 -5.95 23.40 -29.93
CA ARG A 3 -5.95 22.90 -28.56
C ARG A 3 -5.50 21.44 -28.59
N PRO A 4 -4.41 21.03 -27.91
CA PRO A 4 -3.96 19.66 -28.00
C PRO A 4 -4.84 18.72 -27.16
N THR A 5 -5.45 17.79 -27.88
CA THR A 5 -5.90 16.44 -27.56
C THR A 5 -5.58 15.91 -26.15
N ARG A 6 -6.49 16.16 -25.19
CA ARG A 6 -6.44 15.60 -23.82
C ARG A 6 -6.85 14.12 -23.71
N PHE A 7 -7.30 13.51 -24.81
CA PHE A 7 -7.90 12.16 -24.79
C PHE A 7 -6.93 10.99 -25.03
N ARG A 8 -5.66 11.25 -25.35
CA ARG A 8 -4.71 10.17 -25.69
C ARG A 8 -3.99 9.55 -24.47
N THR A 9 -4.14 10.11 -23.27
CA THR A 9 -3.31 9.71 -22.11
C THR A 9 -3.87 8.53 -21.32
N VAL A 10 -5.20 8.34 -21.27
CA VAL A 10 -5.83 7.32 -20.39
C VAL A 10 -5.61 5.89 -20.92
N ALA A 11 -5.59 5.70 -22.25
CA ALA A 11 -5.39 4.37 -22.85
C ALA A 11 -3.93 3.89 -22.76
N ALA A 12 -2.96 4.82 -22.70
CA ALA A 12 -1.54 4.48 -22.64
C ALA A 12 -1.03 4.19 -21.20
N THR A 13 -1.76 4.60 -20.16
CA THR A 13 -1.37 4.36 -18.77
C THR A 13 -1.85 3.01 -18.23
N ALA A 14 -2.98 2.49 -18.70
CA ALA A 14 -3.53 1.22 -18.23
C ALA A 14 -2.52 0.04 -18.31
N PRO A 15 -1.78 -0.18 -19.43
CA PRO A 15 -0.79 -1.27 -19.51
C PRO A 15 0.36 -1.11 -18.50
N ARG A 16 0.77 0.14 -18.23
CA ARG A 16 1.80 0.45 -17.24
C ARG A 16 1.31 0.21 -15.82
N GLU A 17 0.09 0.64 -15.51
CA GLU A 17 -0.52 0.44 -14.19
C GLU A 17 -0.68 -1.05 -13.85
N PHE A 18 -1.00 -1.92 -14.82
CA PHE A 18 -1.05 -3.38 -14.63
C PHE A 18 0.29 -4.01 -14.25
N THR A 19 1.41 -3.35 -14.57
CA THR A 19 2.76 -3.84 -14.23
C THR A 19 3.27 -3.20 -12.95
N VAL A 20 3.01 -1.90 -12.76
CA VAL A 20 3.57 -1.11 -11.65
C VAL A 20 2.83 -1.38 -10.34
N ILE A 21 1.50 -1.51 -10.37
CA ILE A 21 0.71 -1.68 -9.13
C ILE A 21 1.07 -3.00 -8.40
N PRO A 22 1.20 -4.16 -9.07
CA PRO A 22 1.66 -5.39 -8.40
C PRO A 22 3.04 -5.24 -7.76
N ALA A 23 4.02 -4.66 -8.47
CA ALA A 23 5.35 -4.44 -7.91
C ALA A 23 5.33 -3.52 -6.68
N MET A 24 4.54 -2.44 -6.73
CA MET A 24 4.33 -1.56 -5.58
C MET A 24 3.68 -2.28 -4.39
N LEU A 25 2.74 -3.20 -4.66
CA LEU A 25 2.12 -4.01 -3.60
C LEU A 25 3.13 -4.94 -2.93
N ASP A 26 4.01 -5.59 -3.71
CA ASP A 26 5.06 -6.45 -3.17
C ASP A 26 6.03 -5.66 -2.27
N ASP A 27 6.46 -4.49 -2.72
CA ASP A 27 7.34 -3.60 -1.95
C ASP A 27 6.67 -3.10 -0.66
N LEU A 28 5.38 -2.72 -0.72
CA LEU A 28 4.61 -2.30 0.44
C LEU A 28 4.46 -3.45 1.45
N ASN A 29 4.15 -4.65 0.98
CA ASN A 29 4.01 -5.84 1.84
C ASN A 29 5.34 -6.19 2.51
N ARG A 30 6.45 -6.14 1.78
CA ARG A 30 7.79 -6.35 2.35
C ARG A 30 8.09 -5.32 3.43
N THR A 31 7.75 -4.05 3.18
CA THR A 31 7.95 -2.97 4.16
C THR A 31 7.08 -3.17 5.40
N ILE A 32 5.82 -3.60 5.23
CA ILE A 32 4.93 -3.94 6.34
C ILE A 32 5.54 -5.06 7.20
N SER A 33 6.07 -6.12 6.60
CA SER A 33 6.70 -7.22 7.34
C SER A 33 7.94 -6.76 8.12
N VAL A 34 8.75 -5.86 7.55
CA VAL A 34 9.88 -5.25 8.28
C VAL A 34 9.39 -4.46 9.49
N LEU A 35 8.36 -3.63 9.34
CA LEU A 35 7.79 -2.89 10.46
C LEU A 35 7.21 -3.80 11.53
N GLU A 36 6.57 -4.91 11.15
CA GLU A 36 6.06 -5.91 12.09
C GLU A 36 7.19 -6.57 12.89
N TYR A 37 8.31 -6.86 12.24
CA TYR A 37 9.52 -7.37 12.90
C TYR A 37 10.14 -6.35 13.86
N ASP A 38 10.27 -5.09 13.43
CA ASP A 38 10.84 -4.02 14.25
C ASP A 38 9.96 -3.72 15.48
N ILE A 39 8.63 -3.74 15.32
CA ILE A 39 7.68 -3.62 16.44
C ILE A 39 7.90 -4.78 17.43
N ALA A 40 7.93 -6.02 16.95
CA ALA A 40 8.11 -7.18 17.81
C ALA A 40 9.45 -7.15 18.57
N THR A 41 10.51 -6.66 17.90
CA THR A 41 11.83 -6.50 18.49
C THR A 41 11.82 -5.43 19.59
N GLU A 42 11.20 -4.28 19.34
CA GLU A 42 11.06 -3.21 20.33
C GLU A 42 10.20 -3.64 21.55
N GLU A 43 9.13 -4.39 21.29
CA GLU A 43 8.28 -4.97 22.34
C GLU A 43 9.04 -6.00 23.19
N GLU A 44 9.91 -6.80 22.59
CA GLU A 44 10.77 -7.73 23.31
C GLU A 44 11.81 -6.99 24.17
N GLN A 45 12.43 -5.95 23.62
CA GLN A 45 13.42 -5.13 24.34
C GLN A 45 12.82 -4.38 25.53
N THR A 46 11.61 -3.85 25.38
CA THR A 46 10.91 -3.11 26.44
C THR A 46 10.14 -4.01 27.40
N GLY A 47 9.83 -5.24 26.99
CA GLY A 47 9.00 -6.19 27.72
C GLY A 47 7.51 -5.82 27.77
N ILE A 48 7.09 -4.79 27.03
CA ILE A 48 5.70 -4.29 27.05
C ILE A 48 5.11 -4.46 25.65
N ARG A 49 4.07 -5.29 25.55
CA ARG A 49 3.35 -5.60 24.31
C ARG A 49 1.99 -4.93 24.19
N ASP A 50 1.41 -4.51 25.31
CA ASP A 50 0.10 -3.87 25.31
C ASP A 50 0.21 -2.42 24.82
N ALA A 51 -0.29 -2.13 23.62
CA ALA A 51 -0.31 -0.79 23.07
C ALA A 51 -1.22 0.18 23.84
N ALA A 52 -2.10 -0.29 24.73
CA ALA A 52 -2.86 0.55 25.65
C ALA A 52 -2.05 0.96 26.89
N ASP A 53 -0.95 0.26 27.19
CA ASP A 53 -0.10 0.59 28.34
C ASP A 53 0.53 1.99 28.15
N PRO A 54 0.40 2.91 29.13
CA PRO A 54 1.05 4.22 29.07
C PRO A 54 2.57 4.17 28.89
N LYS A 55 3.21 3.06 29.29
CA LYS A 55 4.65 2.81 29.16
C LYS A 55 5.03 2.14 27.84
N TYR A 56 4.06 1.79 26.99
CA TYR A 56 4.34 1.20 25.69
C TYR A 56 5.19 2.15 24.83
N SER A 57 6.20 1.58 24.16
CA SER A 57 7.22 2.33 23.45
C SER A 57 6.63 3.29 22.42
N MET A 58 7.04 4.56 22.48
CA MET A 58 6.67 5.55 21.46
C MET A 58 7.21 5.16 20.08
N LEU A 59 8.34 4.44 20.01
CA LEU A 59 8.84 3.92 18.74
C LEU A 59 7.86 2.87 18.17
N ALA A 60 7.49 1.87 18.97
CA ALA A 60 6.52 0.84 18.56
C ALA A 60 5.17 1.45 18.15
N ARG A 61 4.69 2.49 18.84
CA ARG A 61 3.48 3.25 18.44
C ARG A 61 3.61 3.86 17.05
N ASN A 62 4.72 4.55 16.79
CA ASN A 62 4.96 5.21 15.51
C ASN A 62 5.09 4.20 14.37
N LEU A 63 5.82 3.10 14.60
CA LEU A 63 5.94 2.01 13.63
C LEU A 63 4.57 1.36 13.37
N GLY A 64 3.76 1.14 14.41
CA GLY A 64 2.39 0.63 14.30
C GLY A 64 1.50 1.55 13.46
N ALA A 65 1.49 2.85 13.74
CA ALA A 65 0.74 3.82 12.95
C ALA A 65 1.20 3.85 11.48
N ARG A 66 2.52 3.77 11.24
CA ARG A 66 3.06 3.71 9.89
C ARG A 66 2.63 2.44 9.17
N ARG A 67 2.68 1.28 9.85
CA ARG A 67 2.22 -0.01 9.33
C ARG A 67 0.76 0.06 8.88
N GLU A 68 -0.12 0.62 9.70
CA GLU A 68 -1.55 0.75 9.35
C GLU A 68 -1.77 1.66 8.13
N ASN A 69 -1.01 2.75 8.02
CA ASN A 69 -1.06 3.61 6.82
C ASN A 69 -0.62 2.87 5.54
N LEU A 70 0.40 2.03 5.64
CA LEU A 70 0.85 1.20 4.51
C LEU A 70 -0.19 0.14 4.16
N LYS A 71 -0.80 -0.53 5.15
CA LYS A 71 -1.90 -1.50 4.93
C LYS A 71 -3.09 -0.84 4.22
N ALA A 72 -3.48 0.35 4.65
CA ALA A 72 -4.55 1.12 3.99
C ALA A 72 -4.21 1.46 2.54
N THR A 73 -2.95 1.85 2.26
CA THR A 73 -2.48 2.14 0.90
C THR A 73 -2.49 0.88 0.03
N ALA A 74 -2.00 -0.25 0.54
CA ALA A 74 -2.01 -1.54 -0.16
C ALA A 74 -3.45 -2.00 -0.47
N ALA A 75 -4.38 -1.82 0.46
CA ALA A 75 -5.80 -2.13 0.22
C ALA A 75 -6.39 -1.27 -0.92
N SER A 76 -6.08 0.03 -0.95
CA SER A 76 -6.53 0.94 -2.02
C SER A 76 -5.97 0.54 -3.39
N LEU A 77 -4.67 0.20 -3.46
CA LEU A 77 -4.03 -0.27 -4.68
C LEU A 77 -4.59 -1.62 -5.15
N THR A 78 -4.88 -2.54 -4.24
CA THR A 78 -5.52 -3.83 -4.53
C THR A 78 -6.90 -3.63 -5.15
N LEU A 79 -7.71 -2.74 -4.57
CA LEU A 79 -9.02 -2.39 -5.11
C LEU A 79 -8.90 -1.79 -6.52
N ARG A 80 -7.97 -0.86 -6.72
CA ARG A 80 -7.72 -0.26 -8.05
C ARG A 80 -7.36 -1.32 -9.08
N LEU A 81 -6.47 -2.26 -8.76
CA LEU A 81 -6.08 -3.34 -9.65
C LEU A 81 -7.27 -4.25 -9.99
N ALA A 82 -8.11 -4.59 -9.01
CA ALA A 82 -9.33 -5.36 -9.23
C ALA A 82 -10.32 -4.67 -10.18
N LEU A 83 -10.52 -3.35 -10.01
CA LEU A 83 -11.36 -2.54 -10.89
C LEU A 83 -10.79 -2.48 -12.32
N MET A 84 -9.48 -2.35 -12.46
CA MET A 84 -8.82 -2.38 -13.77
C MET A 84 -9.03 -3.73 -14.47
N HIS A 85 -8.84 -4.85 -13.77
CA HIS A 85 -9.12 -6.19 -14.32
C HIS A 85 -10.59 -6.37 -14.74
N ALA A 86 -11.53 -5.83 -13.95
CA ALA A 86 -12.95 -5.86 -14.31
C ALA A 86 -13.23 -5.03 -15.58
N ASN A 87 -12.63 -3.85 -15.71
CA ASN A 87 -12.79 -2.99 -16.88
C ASN A 87 -12.18 -3.60 -18.15
N SER A 88 -10.99 -4.21 -18.06
CA SER A 88 -10.37 -4.90 -19.19
C SER A 88 -11.24 -6.06 -19.70
N ARG A 89 -11.85 -6.84 -18.80
CA ARG A 89 -12.78 -7.92 -19.18
C ARG A 89 -14.04 -7.40 -19.86
N ARG A 90 -14.57 -6.26 -19.41
CA ARG A 90 -15.76 -5.62 -20.01
C ARG A 90 -15.53 -5.07 -21.42
N ILE A 91 -14.30 -4.68 -21.76
CA ILE A 91 -13.95 -4.16 -23.09
C ILE A 91 -13.66 -5.31 -24.07
N ALA A 92 -13.25 -6.48 -23.57
CA ALA A 92 -12.93 -7.65 -24.37
C ALA A 92 -14.13 -8.57 -24.67
N ALA A 93 -15.32 -8.28 -24.12
CA ALA A 93 -16.57 -9.00 -24.32
C ALA A 93 -17.52 -8.19 -25.21
#